data_AF-A0A1J4JWD4-F1
#
_entry.id   AF-A0A1J4JWD4-F1
#
_cell.length_a   1.000
_cell.length_b   1.000
_cell.length_c   1.000
_cell.angle_alpha   90.00
_cell.angle_beta   90.00
_cell.angle_gamma   90.00
#
_symmetry.space_group_name_H-M   'P 1'
#
loop_
_entity.id
_entity.type
_entity.pdbx_description
1 polymer ?
#
loop_
_entity_poly.entity_id
_entity_poly.type
_entity_poly.pdbx_seq_one_letter_code
_entity_poly.pdbx_strand_id
1 'polypeptide(L)'
;MFDFSLIYLEFDTTVGAKLMRIKGNIELTDKEKTLLKINAFPESASNLCSETPHFFTFTIYDYFCYTIYNSIFDENSIRNYHQFSIVIITKCSYFSLYKSLLISSMSFYDRSVNELFDVLYSLLQIWNKGLTSIKTDSFELPLFNGSIKFSRTGNLLQSHVNHALDTSVKIGNHLKNNNKQFNYVSKYIENPYFIGNDSILDTLGN
;
A
#
# COMPACT_ATOMS: atom_id res chain seq x y z
N MET A 1 15.77 10.93 2.76
CA MET A 1 14.43 11.28 2.24
C MET A 1 13.82 10.00 1.73
N PHE A 2 12.59 9.67 2.13
CA PHE A 2 11.93 8.53 1.50
C PHE A 2 11.05 9.03 0.36
N ASP A 3 11.00 8.23 -0.70
CA ASP A 3 10.21 8.54 -1.87
C ASP A 3 8.75 8.16 -1.61
N PHE A 4 7.84 9.03 -2.03
CA PHE A 4 6.42 8.76 -1.99
C PHE A 4 5.68 9.51 -3.10
N SER A 5 4.55 8.94 -3.51
CA SER A 5 3.56 9.61 -4.33
C SER A 5 2.17 9.43 -3.71
N LEU A 6 1.40 10.50 -3.69
CA LEU A 6 -0.02 10.51 -3.36
C LEU A 6 -0.82 10.53 -4.67
N ILE A 7 -1.78 9.62 -4.79
CA ILE A 7 -2.58 9.46 -6.00
C ILE A 7 -4.06 9.47 -5.64
N TYR A 8 -4.83 10.19 -6.44
CA TYR A 8 -6.28 10.23 -6.37
C TYR A 8 -6.86 9.58 -7.62
N LEU A 9 -7.73 8.58 -7.40
CA LEU A 9 -8.45 7.88 -8.46
C LEU A 9 -9.95 8.02 -8.24
N GLU A 10 -10.70 8.15 -9.33
CA GLU A 10 -12.16 8.10 -9.34
C GLU A 10 -12.62 6.89 -10.15
N PHE A 11 -13.72 6.28 -9.75
CA PHE A 11 -14.34 5.22 -10.55
C PHE A 11 -15.35 5.82 -11.51
N ASP A 12 -15.18 5.53 -12.79
CA ASP A 12 -16.14 5.87 -13.84
C ASP A 12 -16.81 4.59 -14.36
N THR A 13 -18.12 4.61 -14.50
CA THR A 13 -18.89 3.43 -14.90
C THR A 13 -18.66 3.00 -16.36
N THR A 14 -18.15 3.89 -17.21
CA THR A 14 -17.92 3.65 -18.64
C THR A 14 -16.50 3.17 -18.93
N VAL A 15 -15.52 3.66 -18.18
CA VAL A 15 -14.09 3.38 -18.42
C VAL A 15 -13.36 2.74 -17.24
N GLY A 16 -14.01 2.58 -16.10
CA GLY A 16 -13.42 2.08 -14.85
C GLY A 16 -12.61 3.14 -14.11
N ALA A 17 -11.55 2.70 -13.43
CA ALA A 17 -10.68 3.56 -12.63
C ALA A 17 -9.96 4.64 -13.47
N LYS A 18 -10.30 5.89 -13.24
CA LYS A 18 -9.64 7.08 -13.77
C LYS A 18 -8.61 7.58 -12.77
N LEU A 19 -7.40 7.81 -13.26
CA LEU A 19 -6.36 8.47 -12.48
C LEU A 19 -6.53 9.98 -12.65
N MET A 20 -6.85 10.67 -11.56
CA MET A 20 -7.26 12.07 -11.59
C MET A 20 -6.13 13.01 -11.21
N ARG A 21 -5.38 12.67 -10.15
CA ARG A 21 -4.27 13.49 -9.65
C ARG A 21 -3.13 12.61 -9.14
N ILE A 22 -1.89 13.04 -9.39
CA ILE A 22 -0.67 12.48 -8.80
C ILE A 22 0.15 13.65 -8.26
N LYS A 23 0.67 13.51 -7.03
CA LYS A 23 1.72 14.39 -6.48
C LYS A 23 2.79 13.56 -5.79
N GLY A 24 4.06 13.88 -6.03
CA GLY A 24 5.18 13.17 -5.40
C GLY A 24 6.33 12.97 -6.37
N ASN A 25 7.25 12.08 -6.00
CA ASN A 25 8.49 11.84 -6.75
C ASN A 25 8.63 10.40 -7.27
N ILE A 26 7.64 9.53 -7.02
CA ILE A 26 7.58 8.22 -7.66
C ILE A 26 6.87 8.37 -9.00
N GLU A 27 7.63 8.16 -10.08
CA GLU A 27 7.11 8.08 -11.44
C GLU A 27 6.68 6.64 -11.75
N LEU A 28 5.40 6.44 -12.08
CA LEU A 28 4.87 5.13 -12.46
C LEU A 28 4.93 4.96 -13.98
N THR A 29 5.40 3.80 -14.42
CA THR A 29 5.24 3.31 -15.80
C THR A 29 3.76 3.05 -16.11
N ASP A 30 3.40 2.94 -17.39
CA ASP A 30 2.00 2.69 -17.77
C ASP A 30 1.49 1.32 -17.31
N LYS A 31 2.39 0.32 -17.22
CA LYS A 31 2.08 -0.97 -16.63
C LYS A 31 1.77 -0.85 -15.14
N GLU A 32 2.53 -0.06 -14.38
CA GLU A 32 2.28 0.20 -12.96
C GLU A 32 1.01 1.01 -12.73
N LYS A 33 0.73 2.02 -13.57
CA LYS A 33 -0.55 2.74 -13.53
C LYS A 33 -1.74 1.80 -13.80
N THR A 34 -1.57 0.83 -14.69
CA THR A 34 -2.60 -0.17 -14.98
C THR A 34 -2.84 -1.07 -13.77
N LEU A 35 -1.77 -1.59 -13.14
CA LEU A 35 -1.87 -2.36 -11.91
C LEU A 35 -2.51 -1.55 -10.77
N LEU A 36 -2.12 -0.28 -10.62
CA LEU A 36 -2.72 0.63 -9.65
C LEU A 36 -4.23 0.74 -9.84
N LYS A 37 -4.68 0.99 -11.06
CA LYS A 37 -6.10 1.13 -11.39
C LYS A 37 -6.91 -0.12 -11.06
N ILE A 38 -6.37 -1.30 -11.35
CA ILE A 38 -7.03 -2.60 -11.06
C ILE A 38 -7.16 -2.82 -9.56
N ASN A 39 -6.12 -2.48 -8.79
CA ASN A 39 -6.08 -2.78 -7.36
C ASN A 39 -6.66 -1.67 -6.47
N ALA A 40 -6.79 -0.44 -6.96
CA ALA A 40 -7.26 0.70 -6.18
C ALA A 40 -8.75 0.61 -5.79
N PHE A 41 -9.52 -0.23 -6.47
CA PHE A 41 -10.94 -0.43 -6.19
C PHE A 41 -11.18 -1.90 -5.87
N PRO A 42 -11.71 -2.26 -4.70
CA PRO A 42 -12.06 -3.64 -4.41
C PRO A 42 -13.18 -4.10 -5.37
N GLU A 43 -12.83 -4.94 -6.35
CA GLU A 43 -13.72 -5.44 -7.42
C GLU A 43 -15.00 -6.13 -6.89
N SER A 44 -15.05 -6.48 -5.60
CA SER A 44 -16.15 -7.16 -4.92
C SER A 44 -17.20 -6.23 -4.29
N ALA A 45 -17.19 -4.92 -4.56
CA ALA A 45 -18.17 -3.97 -4.01
C ALA A 45 -19.56 -4.09 -4.65
N SER A 46 -20.08 -5.31 -4.82
CA SER A 46 -21.53 -5.52 -4.81
C SER A 46 -22.03 -5.02 -3.46
N ASN A 47 -22.75 -3.90 -3.46
CA ASN A 47 -23.39 -3.28 -2.29
C ASN A 47 -22.46 -2.86 -1.14
N LEU A 48 -21.23 -2.39 -1.38
CA LEU A 48 -20.58 -1.52 -0.38
C LEU A 48 -21.22 -0.12 -0.40
N CYS A 49 -22.54 -0.10 -0.17
CA CYS A 49 -23.30 1.05 0.29
C CYS A 49 -22.96 1.23 1.77
N SER A 50 -21.70 1.56 2.05
CA SER A 50 -21.28 1.94 3.38
C SER A 50 -20.66 3.31 3.25
N GLU A 51 -21.27 4.28 3.92
CA GLU A 51 -20.70 5.62 4.16
C GLU A 51 -19.36 5.54 4.91
N THR A 52 -18.93 4.34 5.32
CA THR A 52 -17.66 4.11 6.00
C THR A 52 -16.51 3.90 5.01
N PRO A 53 -15.42 4.67 5.16
CA PRO A 53 -14.15 4.46 4.45
C PRO A 53 -13.55 3.08 4.68
N HIS A 54 -13.00 2.49 3.61
CA HIS A 54 -12.32 1.19 3.66
C HIS A 54 -10.82 1.36 3.43
N PHE A 55 -10.03 1.02 4.44
CA PHE A 55 -8.58 1.00 4.31
C PHE A 55 -8.08 -0.40 3.94
N PHE A 56 -7.19 -0.48 2.96
CA PHE A 56 -6.51 -1.71 2.58
C PHE A 56 -5.14 -1.41 1.96
N THR A 57 -4.37 -2.46 1.73
CA THR A 57 -3.01 -2.35 1.18
C THR A 57 -2.79 -3.37 0.09
N PHE A 58 -2.02 -3.00 -0.92
CA PHE A 58 -1.48 -3.90 -1.93
C PHE A 58 -0.07 -3.46 -2.30
N THR A 59 0.57 -4.21 -3.18
CA THR A 59 1.93 -3.91 -3.67
C THR A 59 1.95 -3.82 -5.18
N ILE A 60 2.69 -2.86 -5.71
CA ILE A 60 3.04 -2.79 -7.12
C ILE A 60 4.56 -2.91 -7.20
N TYR A 61 5.05 -4.08 -7.62
CA TYR A 61 6.48 -4.41 -7.56
C TYR A 61 7.07 -4.13 -6.17
N ASP A 62 8.03 -3.20 -6.08
CA ASP A 62 8.74 -2.85 -4.86
C ASP A 62 8.06 -1.73 -4.04
N TYR A 63 6.86 -1.29 -4.44
CA TYR A 63 6.13 -0.24 -3.77
C TYR A 63 4.97 -0.79 -2.94
N PHE A 64 4.87 -0.32 -1.69
CA PHE A 64 3.69 -0.46 -0.86
C PHE A 64 2.67 0.61 -1.23
N CYS A 65 1.43 0.19 -1.44
CA CYS A 65 0.30 1.05 -1.76
C CYS A 65 -0.70 1.01 -0.59
N TYR A 66 -0.70 2.07 0.21
CA TYR A 66 -1.67 2.27 1.28
C TYR A 66 -2.88 3.01 0.74
N THR A 67 -4.04 2.36 0.75
CA THR A 67 -5.22 2.84 0.03
C THR A 67 -6.38 3.03 0.99
N ILE A 68 -7.10 4.13 0.82
CA ILE A 68 -8.42 4.32 1.40
C ILE A 68 -9.42 4.52 0.27
N TYR A 69 -10.44 3.67 0.25
CA TYR A 69 -11.55 3.68 -0.70
C TYR A 69 -12.80 4.19 -0.01
N ASN A 70 -13.53 5.08 -0.69
CA ASN A 70 -14.80 5.61 -0.24
C ASN A 70 -15.85 5.54 -1.36
N SER A 71 -17.11 5.49 -0.91
CA SER A 71 -18.30 5.61 -1.74
C SER A 71 -19.26 6.59 -1.07
N ILE A 72 -19.44 7.78 -1.65
CA ILE A 72 -20.40 8.79 -1.17
C ILE A 72 -21.67 8.67 -1.98
N PHE A 73 -22.82 8.83 -1.34
CA PHE A 73 -24.05 9.07 -2.07
C PHE A 73 -23.97 10.41 -2.85
N ASP A 74 -24.22 10.36 -4.16
CA ASP A 74 -24.29 11.54 -5.02
C ASP A 74 -25.42 11.35 -6.02
N GLU A 75 -26.52 12.07 -5.82
CA GLU A 75 -27.73 12.03 -6.67
C GLU A 75 -27.45 12.42 -8.12
N ASN A 76 -26.36 13.14 -8.39
CA ASN A 76 -25.98 13.56 -9.75
C ASN A 76 -25.20 12.47 -10.50
N SER A 77 -24.75 11.43 -9.81
CA SER A 77 -23.98 10.34 -10.41
C SER A 77 -24.89 9.25 -10.98
N ILE A 78 -24.46 8.56 -12.05
CA ILE A 78 -25.26 7.53 -12.74
C ILE A 78 -25.72 6.39 -11.81
N ARG A 79 -24.95 6.09 -10.76
CA ARG A 79 -25.23 5.01 -9.80
C ARG A 79 -25.70 5.52 -8.44
N ASN A 80 -25.98 6.81 -8.31
CA ASN A 80 -26.21 7.50 -7.03
C ASN A 80 -25.03 7.43 -6.05
N TYR A 81 -23.84 7.04 -6.50
CA TYR A 81 -22.62 7.09 -5.70
C TYR A 81 -21.43 7.63 -6.48
N HIS A 82 -20.65 8.48 -5.82
CA HIS A 82 -19.30 8.88 -6.20
C HIS A 82 -18.29 7.98 -5.47
N GLN A 83 -17.54 7.21 -6.24
CA GLN A 83 -16.56 6.26 -5.73
C GLN A 83 -15.15 6.75 -6.06
N PHE A 84 -14.27 6.77 -5.07
CA PHE A 84 -12.91 7.22 -5.27
C PHE A 84 -11.94 6.52 -4.31
N SER A 85 -10.66 6.65 -4.60
CA SER A 85 -9.59 6.11 -3.76
C SER A 85 -8.41 7.06 -3.68
N ILE A 86 -7.85 7.17 -2.49
CA ILE A 86 -6.62 7.89 -2.22
C ILE A 86 -5.55 6.86 -1.89
N VAL A 87 -4.46 6.86 -2.65
CA VAL A 87 -3.37 5.90 -2.55
C VAL A 87 -2.07 6.62 -2.20
N ILE A 88 -1.43 6.20 -1.11
CA ILE A 88 -0.05 6.57 -0.80
C ILE A 88 0.85 5.43 -1.28
N ILE A 89 1.68 5.73 -2.26
CA ILE A 89 2.71 4.81 -2.77
C ILE A 89 4.04 5.17 -2.13
N THR A 90 4.74 4.20 -1.57
CA THR A 90 6.08 4.40 -1.00
C THR A 90 6.85 3.08 -0.90
N LYS A 91 8.18 3.15 -0.76
CA LYS A 91 9.01 1.99 -0.39
C LYS A 91 9.03 1.72 1.12
N CYS A 92 8.46 2.61 1.93
CA CYS A 92 8.46 2.47 3.39
C CYS A 92 7.30 1.60 3.89
N SER A 93 7.63 0.48 4.56
CA SER A 93 6.67 -0.48 5.09
C SER A 93 6.18 -0.12 6.50
N TYR A 94 5.48 1.01 6.67
CA TYR A 94 4.94 1.46 7.97
C TYR A 94 3.41 1.41 8.02
N PHE A 95 2.85 0.20 8.05
CA PHE A 95 1.40 -0.04 7.98
C PHE A 95 0.58 0.80 8.95
N SER A 96 0.87 0.71 10.26
CA SER A 96 0.09 1.41 11.29
C SER A 96 0.11 2.92 11.10
N LEU A 97 1.24 3.46 10.64
CA LEU A 97 1.43 4.89 10.44
C LEU A 97 0.55 5.40 9.29
N TYR A 98 0.64 4.78 8.12
CA TYR A 98 -0.13 5.21 6.95
C TYR A 98 -1.63 4.91 7.10
N LYS A 99 -1.98 3.82 7.80
CA LYS A 99 -3.37 3.55 8.19
C LYS A 99 -3.94 4.67 9.06
N SER A 100 -3.24 5.04 10.13
CA SER A 100 -3.67 6.14 11.01
C SER A 100 -3.82 7.45 10.25
N LEU A 101 -2.87 7.77 9.36
CA LEU A 101 -2.96 8.97 8.52
C LEU A 101 -4.20 8.97 7.64
N LEU A 102 -4.40 7.92 6.84
CA LEU A 102 -5.51 7.85 5.88
C LEU A 102 -6.86 7.82 6.61
N ILE A 103 -6.99 7.05 7.68
CA ILE A 103 -8.23 7.05 8.49
C ILE A 103 -8.47 8.43 9.10
N SER A 104 -7.43 9.09 9.66
CA SER A 104 -7.60 10.44 10.22
C SER A 104 -8.05 11.45 9.17
N SER A 105 -7.61 11.30 7.91
CA SER A 105 -7.98 12.20 6.82
C SER A 105 -9.49 12.20 6.52
N MET A 106 -10.21 11.16 6.94
CA MET A 106 -11.65 11.06 6.80
C MET A 106 -12.41 12.01 7.73
N SER A 107 -11.79 12.55 8.78
CA SER A 107 -12.41 13.62 9.57
C SER A 107 -12.49 14.95 8.81
N PHE A 108 -11.81 15.05 7.66
CA PHE A 108 -11.81 16.22 6.79
C PHE A 108 -12.78 16.10 5.61
N TYR A 109 -13.61 15.06 5.62
CA TYR A 109 -14.36 14.64 4.45
C TYR A 109 -15.51 15.55 4.04
N ASP A 110 -16.07 16.32 4.96
CA ASP A 110 -17.09 17.33 4.66
C ASP A 110 -16.55 18.49 3.80
N ARG A 111 -15.24 18.49 3.49
CA ARG A 111 -14.58 19.47 2.62
C ARG A 111 -14.32 18.90 1.23
N SER A 112 -13.89 19.78 0.31
CA SER A 112 -13.57 19.35 -1.04
C SER A 112 -12.46 18.29 -1.04
N VAL A 113 -12.64 17.20 -1.81
CA VAL A 113 -11.62 16.14 -1.96
C VAL A 113 -10.28 16.71 -2.45
N ASN A 114 -10.34 17.80 -3.22
CA ASN A 114 -9.15 18.51 -3.68
C ASN A 114 -8.35 19.15 -2.54
N GLU A 115 -9.01 19.79 -1.57
CA GLU A 115 -8.37 20.32 -0.37
C GLU A 115 -7.80 19.20 0.48
N LEU A 116 -8.57 18.12 0.68
CA LEU A 116 -8.10 16.94 1.42
C LEU A 116 -6.80 16.40 0.82
N PHE A 117 -6.76 16.24 -0.50
CA PHE A 117 -5.58 15.77 -1.22
C PHE A 117 -4.36 16.68 -1.00
N ASP A 118 -4.55 17.99 -1.06
CA ASP A 118 -3.47 18.97 -0.92
C ASP A 118 -2.95 19.05 0.53
N VAL A 119 -3.84 18.98 1.52
CA VAL A 119 -3.47 18.93 2.95
C VAL A 119 -2.77 17.62 3.28
N LEU A 120 -3.28 16.48 2.79
CA LEU A 120 -2.67 15.17 3.00
C LEU A 120 -1.27 15.11 2.39
N TYR A 121 -1.10 15.65 1.18
CA TYR A 121 0.22 15.75 0.57
C TYR A 121 1.18 16.62 1.39
N SER A 122 0.71 17.76 1.90
CA SER A 122 1.49 18.66 2.75
C SER A 122 1.91 17.98 4.07
N LEU A 123 1.02 17.21 4.69
CA LEU A 123 1.34 16.40 5.87
C LEU A 123 2.40 15.34 5.58
N LEU A 124 2.30 14.63 4.45
CA LEU A 124 3.31 13.66 4.03
C LEU A 124 4.68 14.33 3.78
N GLN A 125 4.70 15.55 3.25
CA GLN A 125 5.94 16.32 3.11
C GLN A 125 6.53 16.70 4.47
N ILE A 126 5.70 17.11 5.43
CA ILE A 126 6.14 17.38 6.81
C ILE A 126 6.72 16.10 7.43
N TRP A 127 6.05 14.97 7.25
CA TRP A 127 6.52 13.66 7.73
C TRP A 127 7.86 13.29 7.11
N ASN A 128 8.04 13.46 5.81
CA ASN A 128 9.30 13.18 5.13
C ASN A 128 10.44 14.07 5.65
N LYS A 129 10.16 15.34 5.91
CA LYS A 129 11.13 16.25 6.56
C LYS A 129 11.44 15.81 7.98
N GLY A 130 10.43 15.52 8.81
CA GLY A 130 10.61 15.09 10.21
C GLY A 130 11.39 13.78 10.31
N LEU A 131 11.03 12.78 9.50
CA LEU A 131 11.70 11.48 9.45
C LEU A 131 13.16 11.54 8.98
N THR A 132 13.55 12.62 8.29
CA THR A 132 14.92 12.80 7.81
C THR A 132 15.77 13.74 8.65
N SER A 133 15.17 14.75 9.29
CA SER A 133 15.89 15.78 10.03
C SER A 133 16.08 15.47 11.51
N ILE A 134 15.21 14.65 12.10
CA ILE A 134 15.18 14.45 13.54
C ILE A 134 16.22 13.39 13.97
N LYS A 135 17.15 13.80 14.84
CA LYS A 135 18.15 12.94 15.48
C LYS A 135 17.63 12.21 16.73
N THR A 136 16.42 12.51 17.17
CA THR A 136 15.82 11.89 18.36
C THR A 136 15.19 10.54 18.02
N ASP A 137 15.23 9.61 18.97
CA ASP A 137 14.69 8.26 18.80
C ASP A 137 13.17 8.20 18.77
N SER A 138 12.51 9.25 19.26
CA SER A 138 11.05 9.42 19.18
C SER A 138 10.66 10.85 18.87
N PHE A 139 9.61 11.03 18.09
CA PHE A 139 8.97 12.31 17.81
C PHE A 139 7.50 12.09 17.44
N GLU A 140 6.72 13.16 17.46
CA GLU A 140 5.31 13.11 17.10
C GLU A 140 5.10 13.51 15.64
N LEU A 141 4.30 12.72 14.94
CA LEU A 141 3.88 12.98 13.58
C LEU A 141 2.45 13.51 13.59
N PRO A 142 2.18 14.67 12.96
CA PRO A 142 0.83 15.24 12.95
C PRO A 142 -0.14 14.37 12.16
N LEU A 143 -1.36 14.23 12.67
CA LEU A 143 -2.53 13.67 12.01
C LEU A 143 -3.60 14.75 11.87
N PHE A 144 -4.67 14.48 11.11
CA PHE A 144 -5.78 15.43 10.99
C PHE A 144 -6.57 15.61 12.30
N ASN A 145 -6.54 14.59 13.16
CA ASN A 145 -7.27 14.55 14.43
C ASN A 145 -6.36 14.37 15.66
N GLY A 146 -5.08 14.77 15.56
CA GLY A 146 -4.13 14.68 16.67
C GLY A 146 -2.69 14.45 16.21
N SER A 147 -1.98 13.57 16.91
CA SER A 147 -0.61 13.16 16.56
C SER A 147 -0.41 11.67 16.81
N ILE A 148 0.60 11.09 16.17
CA ILE A 148 1.06 9.72 16.43
C ILE A 148 2.54 9.75 16.83
N LYS A 149 2.85 9.10 17.95
CA LYS A 149 4.23 8.94 18.39
C LYS A 149 4.94 7.95 17.48
N PHE A 150 5.98 8.40 16.80
CA PHE A 150 6.85 7.58 15.98
C PHE A 150 8.15 7.32 16.74
N SER A 151 8.59 6.06 16.80
CA SER A 151 9.91 5.68 17.31
C SER A 151 10.70 4.94 16.23
N ARG A 152 11.93 5.38 15.99
CA ARG A 152 12.78 4.84 14.92
C ARG A 152 13.25 3.41 15.22
N THR A 153 13.65 3.16 16.46
CA THR A 153 14.12 1.86 16.95
C THR A 153 13.00 0.84 17.10
N GLY A 154 11.81 1.25 17.54
CA GLY A 154 10.65 0.36 17.65
C GLY A 154 10.11 -0.13 16.29
N ASN A 155 10.07 0.75 15.29
CA ASN A 155 9.50 0.42 13.97
C ASN A 155 10.44 -0.41 13.08
N LEU A 156 11.76 -0.31 13.25
CA LEU A 156 12.72 -1.22 12.60
C LEU A 156 12.47 -2.66 13.03
N LEU A 157 12.25 -2.92 14.31
CA LEU A 157 11.94 -4.29 14.78
C LEU A 157 10.60 -4.79 14.23
N GLN A 158 9.60 -3.91 14.12
CA GLN A 158 8.27 -4.30 13.63
C GLN A 158 8.22 -4.50 12.11
N SER A 159 9.00 -3.76 11.32
CA SER A 159 9.13 -4.02 9.87
C SER A 159 9.86 -5.34 9.60
N HIS A 160 10.88 -5.69 10.40
CA HIS A 160 11.54 -6.99 10.31
C HIS A 160 10.62 -8.15 10.71
N VAL A 161 9.79 -7.96 11.75
CA VAL A 161 8.82 -8.98 12.18
C VAL A 161 7.69 -9.15 11.16
N ASN A 162 7.18 -8.07 10.56
CA ASN A 162 6.14 -8.16 9.54
C ASN A 162 6.67 -8.73 8.22
N HIS A 163 7.89 -8.36 7.80
CA HIS A 163 8.56 -8.99 6.66
C HIS A 163 8.82 -10.48 6.93
N ALA A 164 9.29 -10.83 8.15
CA ALA A 164 9.49 -12.21 8.57
C ALA A 164 8.17 -13.00 8.59
N LEU A 165 7.08 -12.43 9.09
CA LEU A 165 5.75 -13.03 9.09
C LEU A 165 5.18 -13.19 7.67
N ASP A 166 5.38 -12.24 6.77
CA ASP A 166 4.99 -12.39 5.35
C ASP A 166 5.81 -13.47 4.63
N THR A 167 7.11 -13.63 4.94
CA THR A 167 7.88 -14.80 4.49
C THR A 167 7.45 -16.10 5.17
N SER A 168 7.03 -16.06 6.44
CA SER A 168 6.62 -17.25 7.20
C SER A 168 5.22 -17.73 6.80
N VAL A 169 4.32 -16.83 6.41
CA VAL A 169 3.00 -17.16 5.82
C VAL A 169 3.18 -17.74 4.42
N LYS A 170 4.18 -17.29 3.65
CA LYS A 170 4.57 -17.91 2.37
C LYS A 170 5.18 -19.31 2.54
N ILE A 171 5.89 -19.60 3.64
CA ILE A 171 6.47 -20.93 3.93
C ILE A 171 5.44 -21.87 4.61
N GLY A 172 4.60 -21.34 5.50
CA GLY A 172 3.61 -22.12 6.27
C GLY A 172 2.42 -22.60 5.43
N ASN A 173 2.04 -21.86 4.38
CA ASN A 173 0.97 -22.28 3.46
C ASN A 173 1.43 -23.28 2.39
N HIS A 174 2.74 -23.46 2.19
CA HIS A 174 3.28 -24.48 1.30
C HIS A 174 3.33 -25.89 1.91
N LEU A 175 3.05 -26.03 3.22
CA LEU A 175 3.10 -27.32 3.93
C LEU A 175 1.74 -27.81 4.47
N LYS A 176 0.62 -27.10 4.24
CA LYS A 176 -0.67 -27.49 4.85
C LYS A 176 -1.89 -27.68 3.95
N ASN A 177 -1.87 -27.36 2.66
CA ASN A 177 -3.06 -27.53 1.81
C ASN A 177 -2.83 -28.36 0.55
N ASN A 178 -2.46 -29.63 0.74
CA ASN A 178 -2.85 -30.69 -0.20
C ASN A 178 -4.27 -31.14 0.18
N ASN A 179 -5.30 -30.49 -0.39
CA ASN A 179 -6.53 -31.14 -0.88
C ASN A 179 -7.54 -30.12 -1.44
N LYS A 180 -7.73 -30.21 -2.76
CA LYS A 180 -8.90 -29.81 -3.59
C LYS A 180 -9.10 -28.33 -3.99
N GLN A 181 -8.81 -28.08 -5.28
CA GLN A 181 -9.53 -27.32 -6.32
C GLN A 181 -10.10 -25.94 -5.92
N PHE A 182 -9.71 -24.82 -6.55
CA PHE A 182 -9.85 -24.54 -7.98
C PHE A 182 -8.72 -23.66 -8.55
N ASN A 183 -8.40 -23.95 -9.81
CA ASN A 183 -7.42 -23.30 -10.68
C ASN A 183 -7.81 -21.85 -11.02
N TYR A 184 -6.85 -20.91 -10.98
CA TYR A 184 -6.49 -20.10 -12.16
C TYR A 184 -5.03 -19.62 -12.05
N VAL A 185 -4.21 -20.35 -12.80
CA VAL A 185 -2.89 -20.09 -13.40
C VAL A 185 -2.33 -18.66 -13.28
N SER A 186 -1.25 -18.50 -12.50
CA SER A 186 -0.11 -17.68 -12.92
C SER A 186 1.05 -18.63 -13.26
N LYS A 187 1.28 -18.81 -14.57
CA LYS A 187 2.48 -19.46 -15.12
C LYS A 187 3.56 -18.39 -15.31
N TYR A 188 4.81 -18.84 -15.28
CA TYR A 188 6.09 -18.12 -15.47
C TYR A 188 6.66 -17.53 -14.16
N ILE A 189 7.83 -17.94 -13.62
CA ILE A 189 8.96 -18.74 -14.11
C ILE A 189 9.60 -19.51 -12.96
N GLU A 190 10.12 -20.69 -13.29
CA GLU A 190 10.86 -21.65 -12.49
C GLU A 190 12.28 -21.15 -12.11
N ASN A 191 12.63 -21.43 -10.84
CA ASN A 191 13.92 -21.88 -10.30
C ASN A 191 15.20 -21.01 -10.31
N PRO A 192 16.09 -21.25 -9.32
CA PRO A 192 17.01 -20.27 -8.74
C PRO A 192 18.49 -20.57 -9.04
N TYR A 193 19.32 -19.60 -8.66
CA TYR A 193 20.77 -19.60 -8.53
C TYR A 193 21.45 -20.97 -8.37
N PHE A 194 22.46 -21.20 -9.23
CA PHE A 194 23.51 -22.22 -9.05
C PHE A 194 24.88 -21.52 -9.08
N ILE A 195 25.41 -21.19 -7.89
CA ILE A 195 26.84 -20.94 -7.57
C ILE A 195 26.92 -21.22 -6.05
N GLY A 196 27.82 -22.01 -5.47
CA GLY A 196 28.95 -22.81 -5.96
C GLY A 196 29.65 -23.43 -4.74
N ASN A 197 30.55 -24.36 -5.03
CA ASN A 197 31.71 -24.81 -4.24
C ASN A 197 31.47 -25.44 -2.86
N ASP A 198 31.88 -26.72 -2.72
CA ASP A 198 33.03 -27.03 -1.87
C ASP A 198 33.63 -28.44 -2.12
N SER A 199 34.96 -28.46 -2.06
CA SER A 199 35.88 -29.57 -1.78
C SER A 199 35.97 -30.78 -2.71
N ILE A 200 36.95 -30.72 -3.61
CA ILE A 200 37.76 -31.87 -4.04
C ILE A 200 38.95 -31.95 -3.08
N LEU A 201 39.09 -33.05 -2.34
CA LEU A 201 40.37 -33.65 -1.94
C LEU A 201 40.12 -35.04 -1.32
N ASP A 202 40.72 -36.02 -1.99
CA ASP A 202 41.43 -37.19 -1.48
C ASP A 202 40.71 -38.39 -0.80
N THR A 203 40.92 -39.51 -1.50
CA THR A 203 41.49 -40.78 -1.03
C THR A 203 40.60 -41.97 -0.60
N LEU A 204 40.97 -43.10 -1.21
CA LEU A 204 40.93 -44.51 -0.77
C LEU A 204 39.68 -45.36 -1.05
N GLY A 205 39.88 -46.42 -1.84
CA GLY A 205 39.44 -47.76 -1.44
C GLY A 205 38.69 -48.58 -2.49
N ASN A 206 39.45 -49.46 -3.15
CA ASN A 206 39.08 -50.69 -3.89
C ASN A 206 38.38 -50.58 -5.26
#